data_AF-A0A371DX25-F1
#
_entry.id   AF-A0A371DX25-F1
#
_cell.length_a   1.000
_cell.length_b   1.000
_cell.length_c   1.000
_cell.angle_alpha   90.00
_cell.angle_beta   90.00
_cell.angle_gamma   90.00
#
_symmetry.space_group_name_H-M   'P 1'
#
loop_
_entity.id
_entity.type
_entity.pdbx_description
1 polymer ?
#
loop_
_entity_poly.entity_id
_entity_poly.type
_entity_poly.pdbx_seq_one_letter_code
_entity_poly.pdbx_strand_id
1 'polypeptide(L)'
;MTWIHASIPDDNLQSSIASVIPDLQPDRAILLVFSILARRLHLSATTLVNRIHERSCPAALREFGMRSSERTRKQMCDMLLKLLECVPRDHDPAKLGTLDVLWTLWELCLGVSLAEYQDPLLYQSVLNGVAELLSEGNPFRLRRAALNILYESTHTWAFLYCPAAIGNIIAFARSCYLHQTPDMFVKATGVALHLSTRLNWDADKDETRAYQRRQLRELLRDLSRFLKQCNEDSVRHEERSASTLVYGLALLSEKDGELVGAMLPDVLLEGVNLGLIHLSHEEHLRLRGMQENWPGRAGELARACRVPLDQE
;
A
#
# COMPACT_ATOMS: atom_id res chain seq x y z
N MET A 1 -37.51 3.21 -18.85
CA MET A 1 -36.28 2.38 -18.96
C MET A 1 -36.45 1.19 -18.04
N THR A 2 -37.05 0.12 -18.54
CA THR A 2 -37.63 -0.96 -17.72
C THR A 2 -37.31 -2.31 -18.34
N TRP A 3 -36.03 -2.62 -18.59
CA TRP A 3 -35.64 -3.90 -19.21
C TRP A 3 -34.28 -4.38 -18.71
N ILE A 4 -34.15 -4.74 -17.42
CA ILE A 4 -33.14 -5.71 -16.94
C ILE A 4 -33.71 -6.44 -15.70
N HIS A 5 -34.82 -7.15 -15.85
CA HIS A 5 -35.28 -8.12 -14.86
C HIS A 5 -35.89 -9.31 -15.61
N ALA A 6 -35.08 -10.34 -15.88
CA ALA A 6 -35.51 -11.75 -16.01
C ALA A 6 -34.49 -12.67 -16.73
N SER A 7 -33.40 -12.17 -17.29
CA SER A 7 -32.42 -13.03 -17.99
C SER A 7 -31.15 -13.16 -17.18
N ILE A 8 -30.63 -14.37 -16.98
CA ILE A 8 -29.24 -14.61 -16.59
C ILE A 8 -28.41 -13.83 -17.61
N PRO A 9 -27.76 -12.71 -17.24
CA PRO A 9 -26.98 -11.98 -18.22
C PRO A 9 -25.82 -12.90 -18.58
N ASP A 10 -25.69 -13.18 -19.88
CA ASP A 10 -24.56 -13.89 -20.47
C ASP A 10 -23.25 -13.37 -19.81
N ASP A 11 -22.36 -14.27 -19.41
CA ASP A 11 -21.15 -13.91 -18.65
C ASP A 11 -20.24 -12.94 -19.43
N ASN A 12 -20.42 -12.85 -20.76
CA ASN A 12 -19.81 -11.87 -21.64
C ASN A 12 -20.45 -10.48 -21.53
N LEU A 13 -21.77 -10.39 -21.34
CA LEU A 13 -22.47 -9.13 -21.06
C LEU A 13 -22.06 -8.57 -19.69
N GLN A 14 -21.81 -9.45 -18.71
CA GLN A 14 -21.37 -9.05 -17.36
C GLN A 14 -19.95 -8.45 -17.34
N SER A 15 -19.03 -8.91 -18.19
CA SER A 15 -17.71 -8.28 -18.32
C SER A 15 -17.76 -6.84 -18.86
N SER A 16 -18.76 -6.52 -19.68
CA SER A 16 -18.98 -5.16 -20.20
C SER A 16 -19.67 -4.23 -19.20
N ILE A 17 -20.10 -4.72 -18.04
CA ILE A 17 -20.78 -3.89 -17.03
C ILE A 17 -19.78 -2.92 -16.39
N ALA A 18 -18.54 -3.34 -16.15
CA ALA A 18 -17.53 -2.49 -15.51
C ALA A 18 -17.28 -1.18 -16.27
N SER A 19 -17.35 -1.21 -17.62
CA SER A 19 -17.13 -0.01 -18.44
C SER A 19 -18.27 1.01 -18.35
N VAL A 20 -19.47 0.60 -17.96
CA VAL A 20 -20.64 1.51 -17.85
C VAL A 20 -20.75 2.13 -16.46
N ILE A 21 -20.08 1.58 -15.44
CA ILE A 21 -20.14 2.07 -14.06
C ILE A 21 -19.82 3.58 -13.93
N PRO A 22 -18.78 4.11 -14.59
CA PRO A 22 -18.46 5.54 -14.52
C PRO A 22 -19.55 6.45 -15.12
N ASP A 23 -20.36 5.94 -16.06
CA ASP A 23 -21.42 6.70 -16.73
C ASP A 23 -22.73 6.73 -15.91
N LEU A 24 -22.82 5.94 -14.84
CA LEU A 24 -23.99 5.88 -13.98
C LEU A 24 -23.94 6.94 -12.88
N GLN A 25 -25.13 7.39 -12.45
CA GLN A 25 -25.25 8.14 -11.20
C GLN A 25 -24.76 7.27 -10.02
N PRO A 26 -24.07 7.84 -9.02
CA PRO A 26 -23.41 7.05 -7.95
C PRO A 26 -24.33 6.05 -7.25
N ASP A 27 -25.53 6.47 -6.85
CA ASP A 27 -26.50 5.59 -6.18
C ASP A 27 -26.91 4.40 -7.07
N ARG A 28 -26.98 4.61 -8.40
CA ARG A 28 -27.30 3.55 -9.38
C ARG A 28 -26.11 2.62 -9.62
N ALA A 29 -24.89 3.17 -9.65
CA ALA A 29 -23.66 2.39 -9.75
C ALA A 29 -23.50 1.47 -8.54
N ILE A 30 -23.67 1.99 -7.33
CA ILE A 30 -23.66 1.24 -6.07
C ILE A 30 -24.72 0.13 -6.14
N LEU A 31 -25.97 0.48 -6.42
CA LEU A 31 -27.06 -0.49 -6.46
C LEU A 31 -26.79 -1.62 -7.46
N LEU A 32 -26.25 -1.31 -8.64
CA LEU A 32 -25.90 -2.31 -9.65
C LEU A 32 -24.84 -3.28 -9.14
N VAL A 33 -23.70 -2.77 -8.68
CA VAL A 33 -22.56 -3.60 -8.24
C VAL A 33 -22.96 -4.46 -7.04
N PHE A 34 -23.60 -3.86 -6.03
CA PHE A 34 -24.01 -4.59 -4.83
C PHE A 34 -25.19 -5.54 -5.07
N SER A 35 -26.05 -5.29 -6.07
CA SER A 35 -27.07 -6.28 -6.47
C SER A 35 -26.46 -7.51 -7.13
N ILE A 36 -25.40 -7.33 -7.93
CA ILE A 36 -24.66 -8.45 -8.52
C ILE A 36 -23.96 -9.25 -7.42
N LEU A 37 -23.25 -8.58 -6.51
CA LEU A 37 -22.58 -9.23 -5.38
C LEU A 37 -23.59 -9.95 -4.47
N ALA A 38 -24.71 -9.32 -4.12
CA ALA A 38 -25.74 -9.91 -3.29
C ALA A 38 -26.31 -11.20 -3.90
N ARG A 39 -26.58 -11.20 -5.21
CA ARG A 39 -27.04 -12.40 -5.93
C ARG A 39 -26.03 -13.55 -5.84
N ARG A 40 -24.74 -13.24 -5.97
CA ARG A 40 -23.66 -14.24 -5.88
C ARG A 40 -23.49 -14.78 -4.45
N LEU A 41 -23.82 -13.98 -3.45
CA LEU A 41 -23.84 -14.37 -2.03
C LEU A 41 -25.18 -14.98 -1.58
N HIS A 42 -26.15 -15.15 -2.50
CA HIS A 42 -27.51 -15.60 -2.18
C HIS A 42 -28.23 -14.73 -1.13
N LEU A 43 -27.99 -13.41 -1.17
CA LEU A 43 -28.62 -12.41 -0.31
C LEU A 43 -29.47 -11.44 -1.12
N SER A 44 -30.40 -10.75 -0.46
CA SER A 44 -31.02 -9.55 -1.03
C SER A 44 -30.00 -8.40 -1.02
N ALA A 45 -30.12 -7.46 -1.98
CA ALA A 45 -29.25 -6.28 -2.03
C ALA A 45 -29.32 -5.47 -0.74
N THR A 46 -30.53 -5.25 -0.19
CA THR A 46 -30.74 -4.53 1.07
C THR A 46 -30.06 -5.22 2.25
N THR A 47 -30.16 -6.56 2.34
CA THR A 47 -29.49 -7.33 3.40
C THR A 47 -27.97 -7.19 3.30
N LEU A 48 -27.42 -7.28 2.09
CA LEU A 48 -25.97 -7.12 1.90
C LEU A 48 -25.50 -5.71 2.27
N VAL A 49 -26.20 -4.67 1.82
CA VAL A 49 -25.90 -3.26 2.13
C VAL A 49 -25.84 -3.04 3.65
N ASN A 50 -26.86 -3.49 4.39
CA ASN A 50 -26.89 -3.34 5.85
C ASN A 50 -25.70 -4.06 6.52
N ARG A 51 -25.39 -5.29 6.08
CA ARG A 51 -24.26 -6.05 6.62
C ARG A 51 -22.91 -5.40 6.33
N ILE A 52 -22.77 -4.72 5.19
CA ILE A 52 -21.55 -3.98 4.86
C ILE A 52 -21.39 -2.77 5.78
N HIS A 53 -22.46 -2.03 6.00
CA HIS A 53 -22.49 -0.88 6.91
C HIS A 53 -22.09 -1.28 8.34
N GLU A 54 -22.63 -2.40 8.79
CA GLU A 54 -22.35 -2.97 10.12
C GLU A 54 -21.04 -3.76 10.20
N ARG A 55 -20.33 -3.93 9.08
CA ARG A 55 -19.11 -4.77 8.97
C ARG A 55 -19.35 -6.22 9.43
N SER A 56 -20.55 -6.76 9.22
CA SER A 56 -21.01 -8.05 9.77
C SER A 56 -20.98 -9.22 8.77
N CYS A 57 -20.39 -9.04 7.58
CA CYS A 57 -20.24 -10.10 6.58
C CYS A 57 -18.82 -10.42 6.07
N PRO A 58 -17.73 -10.29 6.87
CA PRO A 58 -16.38 -10.54 6.36
C PRO A 58 -16.19 -11.99 5.89
N ALA A 59 -16.72 -12.98 6.64
CA ALA A 59 -16.60 -14.39 6.28
C ALA A 59 -17.25 -14.71 4.92
N ALA A 60 -18.44 -14.18 4.66
CA ALA A 60 -19.14 -14.39 3.39
C ALA A 60 -18.40 -13.76 2.20
N LEU A 61 -17.84 -12.55 2.38
CA LEU A 61 -17.04 -11.89 1.35
C LEU A 61 -15.74 -12.66 1.06
N ARG A 62 -15.04 -13.10 2.10
CA ARG A 62 -13.82 -13.91 1.95
C ARG A 62 -14.11 -15.26 1.30
N GLU A 63 -15.18 -15.94 1.71
CA GLU A 63 -15.58 -17.22 1.11
C GLU A 63 -15.90 -17.06 -0.38
N PHE A 64 -16.60 -15.99 -0.76
CA PHE A 64 -16.82 -15.67 -2.17
C PHE A 64 -15.50 -15.39 -2.89
N GLY A 65 -14.61 -14.59 -2.31
CA GLY A 65 -13.29 -14.31 -2.89
C GLY A 65 -12.45 -15.57 -3.10
N MET A 66 -12.51 -16.52 -2.16
CA MET A 66 -11.76 -17.78 -2.20
C MET A 66 -12.35 -18.78 -3.20
N ARG A 67 -13.67 -18.96 -3.22
CA ARG A 67 -14.35 -20.04 -3.98
C ARG A 67 -14.82 -19.65 -5.38
N SER A 68 -14.92 -18.37 -5.68
CA SER A 68 -15.37 -17.91 -7.00
C SER A 68 -14.33 -18.22 -8.08
N SER A 69 -14.78 -18.41 -9.32
CA SER A 69 -13.88 -18.54 -10.48
C SER A 69 -13.03 -17.28 -10.68
N GLU A 70 -11.84 -17.43 -11.26
CA GLU A 70 -10.92 -16.33 -11.58
C GLU A 70 -11.61 -15.17 -12.30
N ARG A 71 -12.36 -15.48 -13.36
CA ARG A 71 -13.15 -14.50 -14.11
C ARG A 71 -14.11 -13.73 -13.23
N THR A 72 -14.83 -14.41 -12.33
CA THR A 72 -15.81 -13.78 -11.43
C THR A 72 -15.12 -12.86 -10.42
N ARG A 73 -13.98 -13.28 -9.85
CA ARG A 73 -13.18 -12.46 -8.92
C ARG A 73 -12.68 -11.20 -9.60
N LYS A 74 -12.13 -11.34 -10.80
CA LYS A 74 -11.63 -10.22 -11.61
C LYS A 74 -12.75 -9.23 -11.92
N GLN A 75 -13.87 -9.71 -12.45
CA GLN A 75 -15.04 -8.87 -12.72
C GLN A 75 -15.51 -8.11 -11.48
N MET A 76 -15.61 -8.77 -10.33
CA MET A 76 -16.07 -8.13 -9.09
C MET A 76 -15.10 -7.05 -8.60
N CYS A 77 -13.79 -7.33 -8.61
CA CYS A 77 -12.79 -6.34 -8.19
C CYS A 77 -12.75 -5.16 -9.16
N ASP A 78 -12.78 -5.42 -10.47
CA ASP A 78 -12.80 -4.35 -11.49
C ASP A 78 -14.03 -3.44 -11.32
N MET A 79 -15.21 -4.01 -11.07
CA MET A 79 -16.42 -3.23 -10.80
C MET A 79 -16.31 -2.39 -9.52
N LEU A 80 -15.74 -2.94 -8.45
CA LEU A 80 -15.55 -2.20 -7.19
C LEU A 80 -14.49 -1.09 -7.33
N LEU A 81 -13.42 -1.34 -8.08
CA LEU A 81 -12.42 -0.34 -8.41
C LEU A 81 -13.03 0.81 -9.23
N LYS A 82 -13.85 0.50 -10.25
CA LYS A 82 -14.61 1.51 -10.98
C LYS A 82 -15.62 2.26 -10.13
N LEU A 83 -16.23 1.58 -9.16
CA LEU A 83 -17.14 2.23 -8.22
C LEU A 83 -16.39 3.22 -7.31
N LEU A 84 -15.15 2.91 -6.90
CA LEU A 84 -14.30 3.84 -6.13
C LEU A 84 -13.92 5.11 -6.90
N GLU A 85 -13.96 5.09 -8.23
CA GLU A 85 -13.72 6.27 -9.09
C GLU A 85 -14.93 7.22 -9.09
N CYS A 86 -16.17 6.71 -8.98
CA CYS A 86 -17.38 7.52 -9.17
C CYS A 86 -18.19 7.80 -7.89
N VAL A 87 -17.98 7.06 -6.79
CA VAL A 87 -18.69 7.33 -5.52
C VAL A 87 -18.21 8.65 -4.90
N PRO A 88 -19.13 9.57 -4.55
CA PRO A 88 -18.80 10.83 -3.90
C PRO A 88 -17.90 10.63 -2.69
N ARG A 89 -16.91 11.52 -2.57
CA ARG A 89 -15.97 11.53 -1.44
C ARG A 89 -16.61 12.06 -0.16
N ASP A 90 -17.69 12.83 -0.30
CA ASP A 90 -18.49 13.34 0.81
C ASP A 90 -19.44 12.26 1.32
N HIS A 91 -19.48 12.08 2.64
CA HIS A 91 -20.17 10.96 3.28
C HIS A 91 -21.57 11.36 3.74
N ASP A 92 -22.59 10.80 3.09
CA ASP A 92 -23.90 10.60 3.70
C ASP A 92 -23.86 9.27 4.50
N PRO A 93 -23.97 9.29 5.84
CA PRO A 93 -23.91 8.09 6.66
C PRO A 93 -25.07 7.13 6.45
N ALA A 94 -26.15 7.56 5.78
CA ALA A 94 -27.27 6.69 5.44
C ALA A 94 -27.03 5.83 4.18
N LYS A 95 -25.95 6.09 3.43
CA LYS A 95 -25.64 5.41 2.16
C LYS A 95 -24.25 4.78 2.20
N LEU A 96 -24.03 3.77 1.35
CA LEU A 96 -22.70 3.21 1.16
C LEU A 96 -21.77 4.28 0.58
N GLY A 97 -20.68 4.55 1.27
CA GLY A 97 -19.65 5.49 0.85
C GLY A 97 -18.42 4.80 0.28
N THR A 98 -17.42 5.58 -0.12
CA THR A 98 -16.15 5.06 -0.62
C THR A 98 -15.47 4.09 0.36
N LEU A 99 -15.56 4.34 1.67
CA LEU A 99 -14.98 3.46 2.69
C LEU A 99 -15.64 2.08 2.73
N ASP A 100 -16.94 2.00 2.44
CA ASP A 100 -17.67 0.73 2.41
C ASP A 100 -17.32 -0.09 1.19
N VAL A 101 -17.19 0.57 0.05
CA VAL A 101 -16.71 -0.05 -1.19
C VAL A 101 -15.28 -0.56 -1.01
N LEU A 102 -14.42 0.26 -0.40
CA LEU A 102 -13.02 -0.07 -0.16
C LEU A 102 -12.86 -1.24 0.83
N TRP A 103 -13.65 -1.25 1.90
CA TRP A 103 -13.69 -2.38 2.84
C TRP A 103 -14.21 -3.65 2.16
N THR A 104 -15.26 -3.55 1.34
CA THR A 104 -15.79 -4.71 0.58
C THR A 104 -14.71 -5.28 -0.34
N LEU A 105 -14.00 -4.42 -1.08
CA LEU A 105 -12.88 -4.82 -1.94
C LEU A 105 -11.78 -5.53 -1.13
N TRP A 106 -11.45 -5.01 0.04
CA TRP A 106 -10.46 -5.61 0.93
C TRP A 106 -10.82 -7.03 1.38
N GLU A 107 -12.03 -7.22 1.92
CA GLU A 107 -12.48 -8.52 2.40
C GLU A 107 -12.54 -9.56 1.28
N LEU A 108 -12.95 -9.13 0.07
CA LEU A 108 -12.90 -9.97 -1.12
C LEU A 108 -11.46 -10.39 -1.45
N CYS A 109 -10.52 -9.44 -1.50
CA CYS A 109 -9.12 -9.71 -1.84
C CYS A 109 -8.41 -10.60 -0.81
N LEU A 110 -8.77 -10.50 0.47
CA LEU A 110 -8.31 -11.45 1.49
C LEU A 110 -8.75 -12.88 1.14
N GLY A 111 -10.01 -13.06 0.72
CA GLY A 111 -10.49 -14.34 0.20
C GLY A 111 -9.71 -14.80 -1.04
N VAL A 112 -9.47 -13.89 -2.01
CA VAL A 112 -8.71 -14.19 -3.23
C VAL A 112 -7.29 -14.67 -2.91
N SER A 113 -6.63 -14.11 -1.89
CA SER A 113 -5.28 -14.52 -1.47
C SER A 113 -5.20 -15.98 -0.99
N LEU A 114 -6.33 -16.56 -0.59
CA LEU A 114 -6.46 -17.93 -0.13
C LEU A 114 -7.04 -18.87 -1.21
N ALA A 115 -7.35 -18.35 -2.40
CA ALA A 115 -7.86 -19.16 -3.50
C ALA A 115 -6.77 -20.11 -4.03
N GLU A 116 -7.18 -21.29 -4.51
CA GLU A 116 -6.29 -22.31 -5.08
C GLU A 116 -5.45 -21.76 -6.24
N TYR A 117 -6.06 -20.91 -7.08
CA TYR A 117 -5.41 -20.22 -8.18
C TYR A 117 -5.32 -18.73 -7.88
N GLN A 118 -4.10 -18.26 -7.64
CA GLN A 118 -3.78 -16.85 -7.47
C GLN A 118 -3.59 -16.18 -8.85
N ASP A 119 -4.22 -15.01 -9.07
CA ASP A 119 -4.08 -14.20 -10.30
C ASP A 119 -3.24 -12.95 -10.01
N PRO A 120 -1.96 -12.91 -10.43
CA PRO A 120 -1.09 -11.75 -10.25
C PRO A 120 -1.64 -10.47 -10.88
N LEU A 121 -2.35 -10.54 -12.01
CA LEU A 121 -2.87 -9.36 -12.70
C LEU A 121 -4.01 -8.71 -11.91
N LEU A 122 -4.82 -9.53 -11.24
CA LEU A 122 -5.85 -9.04 -10.32
C LEU A 122 -5.22 -8.26 -9.16
N TYR A 123 -4.18 -8.80 -8.52
CA TYR A 123 -3.48 -8.09 -7.44
C TYR A 123 -2.87 -6.77 -7.93
N GLN A 124 -2.27 -6.75 -9.13
CA GLN A 124 -1.74 -5.52 -9.73
C GLN A 124 -2.84 -4.47 -9.91
N SER A 125 -4.00 -4.86 -10.46
CA SER A 125 -5.14 -3.97 -10.66
C SER A 125 -5.61 -3.35 -9.34
N VAL A 126 -5.77 -4.19 -8.30
CA VAL A 126 -6.20 -3.75 -6.97
C VAL A 126 -5.16 -2.83 -6.32
N LEU A 127 -3.88 -3.19 -6.33
CA LEU A 127 -2.83 -2.36 -5.73
C LEU A 127 -2.70 -1.01 -6.43
N ASN A 128 -2.84 -0.98 -7.76
CA ASN A 128 -2.86 0.27 -8.52
C ASN A 128 -4.05 1.14 -8.11
N GLY A 129 -5.27 0.59 -8.13
CA GLY A 129 -6.46 1.34 -7.77
C GLY A 129 -6.45 1.85 -6.33
N VAL A 130 -5.98 1.04 -5.37
CA VAL A 130 -5.86 1.46 -3.97
C VAL A 130 -4.76 2.52 -3.79
N ALA A 131 -3.63 2.41 -4.49
CA ALA A 131 -2.57 3.42 -4.44
C ALA A 131 -3.01 4.76 -5.06
N GLU A 132 -3.89 4.78 -6.07
CA GLU A 132 -4.46 6.01 -6.62
C GLU A 132 -5.32 6.78 -5.60
N LEU A 133 -5.97 6.07 -4.67
CA LEU A 133 -6.75 6.70 -3.59
C LEU A 133 -5.88 7.52 -2.62
N LEU A 134 -4.56 7.36 -2.64
CA LEU A 134 -3.62 8.11 -1.80
C LEU A 134 -3.24 9.49 -2.37
N SER A 135 -3.74 9.84 -3.56
CA SER A 135 -3.55 11.17 -4.15
C SER A 135 -4.03 12.29 -3.22
N GLU A 136 -3.38 13.45 -3.31
CA GLU A 136 -3.60 14.59 -2.39
C GLU A 136 -5.02 15.14 -2.43
N GLY A 137 -5.71 15.02 -3.56
CA GLY A 137 -7.10 15.48 -3.73
C GLY A 137 -8.13 14.66 -2.95
N ASN A 138 -7.77 13.48 -2.42
CA ASN A 138 -8.70 12.64 -1.67
C ASN A 138 -8.74 13.00 -0.17
N PRO A 139 -9.88 12.81 0.51
CA PRO A 139 -9.98 13.05 1.96
C PRO A 139 -9.00 12.18 2.76
N PHE A 140 -8.42 12.74 3.81
CA PHE A 140 -7.43 12.04 4.64
C PHE A 140 -7.94 10.69 5.18
N ARG A 141 -9.22 10.60 5.57
CA ARG A 141 -9.82 9.35 6.05
C ARG A 141 -9.79 8.24 5.00
N LEU A 142 -10.02 8.57 3.74
CA LEU A 142 -9.96 7.64 2.62
C LEU A 142 -8.51 7.24 2.33
N ARG A 143 -7.60 8.22 2.26
CA ARG A 143 -6.17 7.99 2.07
C ARG A 143 -5.62 7.05 3.16
N ARG A 144 -5.96 7.30 4.43
CA ARG A 144 -5.61 6.43 5.56
C ARG A 144 -6.12 5.00 5.39
N ALA A 145 -7.39 4.83 5.00
CA ALA A 145 -7.97 3.50 4.79
C ALA A 145 -7.29 2.75 3.65
N ALA A 146 -7.01 3.44 2.53
CA ALA A 146 -6.27 2.88 1.41
C ALA A 146 -4.85 2.46 1.81
N LEU A 147 -4.14 3.28 2.58
CA LEU A 147 -2.82 2.91 3.08
C LEU A 147 -2.86 1.66 3.95
N ASN A 148 -3.83 1.56 4.86
CA ASN A 148 -3.94 0.38 5.73
C ASN A 148 -4.14 -0.91 4.92
N ILE A 149 -4.90 -0.86 3.82
CA ILE A 149 -5.03 -2.01 2.91
C ILE A 149 -3.68 -2.35 2.27
N LEU A 150 -2.94 -1.36 1.78
CA LEU A 150 -1.61 -1.60 1.21
C LEU A 150 -0.65 -2.18 2.26
N TYR A 151 -0.68 -1.66 3.48
CA TYR A 151 0.14 -2.15 4.59
C TYR A 151 -0.20 -3.60 4.97
N GLU A 152 -1.47 -3.97 5.02
CA GLU A 152 -1.85 -5.37 5.26
C GLU A 152 -1.50 -6.26 4.06
N SER A 153 -1.56 -5.74 2.83
CA SER A 153 -1.21 -6.49 1.62
C SER A 153 0.27 -6.88 1.55
N THR A 154 1.19 -6.06 2.09
CA THR A 154 2.63 -6.39 2.13
C THR A 154 2.95 -7.61 3.00
N HIS A 155 2.01 -8.01 3.86
CA HIS A 155 2.16 -9.17 4.74
C HIS A 155 1.33 -10.37 4.27
N THR A 156 0.17 -10.10 3.68
CA THR A 156 -0.80 -11.15 3.39
C THR A 156 -0.60 -11.77 2.01
N TRP A 157 -0.10 -11.00 1.03
CA TRP A 157 -0.02 -11.47 -0.35
C TRP A 157 1.39 -11.95 -0.68
N ALA A 158 1.48 -13.14 -1.28
CA ALA A 158 2.75 -13.73 -1.69
C ALA A 158 3.42 -12.96 -2.86
N PHE A 159 2.63 -12.21 -3.64
CA PHE A 159 3.10 -11.47 -4.79
C PHE A 159 3.38 -10.00 -4.44
N LEU A 160 4.64 -9.58 -4.59
CA LEU A 160 5.08 -8.21 -4.37
C LEU A 160 5.18 -7.45 -5.70
N TYR A 161 4.32 -6.45 -5.87
CA TYR A 161 4.27 -5.56 -7.03
C TYR A 161 4.37 -4.11 -6.60
N CYS A 162 5.13 -3.30 -7.35
CA CYS A 162 5.13 -1.87 -7.15
C CYS A 162 3.98 -1.22 -7.94
N PRO A 163 3.04 -0.54 -7.28
CA PRO A 163 1.99 0.20 -7.97
C PRO A 163 2.56 1.26 -8.91
N ALA A 164 1.89 1.51 -10.04
CA ALA A 164 2.19 2.62 -10.93
C ALA A 164 2.11 3.97 -10.18
N ALA A 165 1.16 4.07 -9.25
CA ALA A 165 0.92 5.23 -8.40
C ALA A 165 1.82 5.29 -7.13
N ILE A 166 3.00 4.67 -7.14
CA ILE A 166 3.94 4.68 -5.99
C ILE A 166 4.26 6.10 -5.49
N GLY A 167 4.29 7.08 -6.40
CA GLY A 167 4.46 8.50 -6.07
C GLY A 167 3.40 9.01 -5.08
N ASN A 168 2.16 8.54 -5.17
CA ASN A 168 1.08 8.91 -4.24
C ASN A 168 1.36 8.37 -2.83
N ILE A 169 1.94 7.16 -2.72
CA ILE A 169 2.31 6.56 -1.42
C ILE A 169 3.44 7.38 -0.79
N ILE A 170 4.48 7.71 -1.56
CA ILE A 170 5.62 8.51 -1.10
C ILE A 170 5.15 9.91 -0.67
N ALA A 171 4.34 10.59 -1.50
CA ALA A 171 3.78 11.89 -1.18
C ALA A 171 2.91 11.86 0.08
N PHE A 172 2.08 10.82 0.24
CA PHE A 172 1.26 10.66 1.45
C PHE A 172 2.11 10.45 2.70
N ALA A 173 3.18 9.64 2.63
CA ALA A 173 4.11 9.47 3.75
C ALA A 173 4.72 10.82 4.16
N ARG A 174 5.22 11.60 3.20
CA ARG A 174 5.77 12.93 3.49
C ARG A 174 4.75 13.90 4.06
N SER A 175 3.52 13.89 3.55
CA SER A 175 2.42 14.67 4.12
C SER A 175 2.15 14.28 5.58
N CYS A 176 2.19 12.99 5.91
CA CYS A 176 2.04 12.51 7.29
C CYS A 176 3.17 12.99 8.21
N TYR A 177 4.40 13.09 7.72
CA TYR A 177 5.52 13.69 8.46
C TYR A 177 5.28 15.17 8.74
N LEU A 178 4.93 15.94 7.71
CA LEU A 178 4.69 17.39 7.82
C LEU A 178 3.50 17.72 8.74
N HIS A 179 2.46 16.89 8.74
CA HIS A 179 1.29 17.04 9.61
C HIS A 179 1.44 16.36 10.98
N GLN A 180 2.63 15.85 11.32
CA GLN A 180 2.94 15.26 12.63
C GLN A 180 2.00 14.10 12.99
N THR A 181 1.72 13.21 12.04
CA THR A 181 0.99 11.95 12.27
C THR A 181 1.97 10.77 12.29
N PRO A 182 2.67 10.50 13.42
CA PRO A 182 3.82 9.61 13.49
C PRO A 182 3.49 8.17 13.06
N ASP A 183 2.41 7.58 13.59
CA ASP A 183 2.02 6.20 13.27
C ASP A 183 1.76 6.01 11.77
N MET A 184 1.09 6.99 11.16
CA MET A 184 0.79 6.96 9.73
C MET A 184 2.05 7.21 8.89
N PHE A 185 2.96 8.07 9.35
CA PHE A 185 4.22 8.31 8.70
C PHE A 185 5.07 7.03 8.64
N VAL A 186 5.24 6.33 9.76
CA VAL A 186 6.01 5.09 9.85
C VAL A 186 5.38 4.02 8.94
N LYS A 187 4.06 3.81 9.03
CA LYS A 187 3.35 2.84 8.18
C LYS A 187 3.48 3.16 6.70
N ALA A 188 3.25 4.42 6.31
CA ALA A 188 3.32 4.84 4.91
C ALA A 188 4.74 4.70 4.35
N THR A 189 5.74 5.01 5.16
CA THR A 189 7.14 4.85 4.81
C THR A 189 7.48 3.37 4.65
N GLY A 190 7.04 2.49 5.54
CA GLY A 190 7.19 1.04 5.42
C GLY A 190 6.60 0.50 4.11
N VAL A 191 5.36 0.90 3.78
CA VAL A 191 4.72 0.53 2.51
C VAL A 191 5.50 1.04 1.30
N ALA A 192 5.89 2.32 1.31
CA ALA A 192 6.63 2.93 0.22
C ALA A 192 7.95 2.19 -0.03
N LEU A 193 8.70 1.90 1.03
CA LEU A 193 9.95 1.16 0.94
C LEU A 193 9.72 -0.23 0.39
N HIS A 194 8.84 -1.00 1.02
CA HIS A 194 8.59 -2.41 0.67
C HIS A 194 8.14 -2.57 -0.80
N LEU A 195 7.20 -1.76 -1.25
CA LEU A 195 6.68 -1.85 -2.63
C LEU A 195 7.66 -1.29 -3.65
N SER A 196 8.41 -0.25 -3.30
CA SER A 196 9.34 0.38 -4.23
C SER A 196 10.62 -0.42 -4.50
N THR A 197 10.90 -1.44 -3.68
CA THR A 197 11.99 -2.39 -3.92
C THR A 197 11.93 -3.04 -5.30
N ARG A 198 10.75 -3.14 -5.93
CA ARG A 198 10.59 -3.76 -7.26
C ARG A 198 10.93 -2.82 -8.41
N LEU A 199 11.21 -1.55 -8.14
CA LEU A 199 11.55 -0.58 -9.17
C LEU A 199 13.03 -0.65 -9.54
N ASN A 200 13.31 -0.51 -10.83
CA ASN A 200 14.63 -0.05 -11.25
C ASN A 200 14.64 1.47 -11.11
N TRP A 201 15.52 1.97 -10.27
CA TRP A 201 15.68 3.39 -9.99
C TRP A 201 16.75 4.07 -10.85
N ASP A 202 17.43 3.33 -11.74
CA ASP A 202 18.24 3.91 -12.80
C ASP A 202 17.33 4.64 -13.79
N ALA A 203 17.32 5.97 -13.67
CA ALA A 203 16.29 6.85 -14.21
C ALA A 203 16.81 7.79 -15.30
N ASP A 204 17.79 7.36 -16.10
CA ASP A 204 18.43 8.26 -17.08
C ASP A 204 17.52 8.64 -18.27
N LYS A 205 16.34 8.01 -18.40
CA LYS A 205 15.44 8.22 -19.55
C LYS A 205 13.97 8.48 -19.19
N ASP A 206 13.60 8.48 -17.91
CA ASP A 206 12.20 8.66 -17.47
C ASP A 206 12.11 9.76 -16.40
N GLU A 207 11.56 10.91 -16.81
CA GLU A 207 11.40 12.09 -15.95
C GLU A 207 10.50 11.81 -14.73
N THR A 208 9.47 10.97 -14.89
CA THR A 208 8.57 10.60 -13.79
C THR A 208 9.32 9.78 -12.75
N ARG A 209 10.18 8.86 -13.20
CA ARG A 209 11.03 8.05 -12.32
C ARG A 209 12.09 8.88 -11.62
N ALA A 210 12.72 9.81 -12.32
CA ALA A 210 13.68 10.72 -11.71
C ALA A 210 13.02 11.56 -10.61
N TYR A 211 11.78 12.03 -10.83
CA TYR A 211 10.99 12.73 -9.83
C TYR A 211 10.65 11.84 -8.63
N GLN A 212 10.11 10.64 -8.85
CA GLN A 212 9.80 9.68 -7.78
C GLN A 212 11.03 9.30 -6.95
N ARG A 213 12.19 9.10 -7.59
CA ARG A 213 13.47 8.84 -6.92
C ARG A 213 13.88 10.01 -6.02
N ARG A 214 13.70 11.26 -6.48
CA ARG A 214 13.94 12.46 -5.67
C ARG A 214 13.00 12.52 -4.46
N GLN A 215 11.71 12.25 -4.66
CA GLN A 215 10.75 12.21 -3.56
C GLN A 215 11.06 11.12 -2.53
N LEU A 216 11.49 9.93 -2.98
CA LEU A 216 11.93 8.86 -2.08
C LEU A 216 13.17 9.27 -1.29
N ARG A 217 14.14 9.93 -1.91
CA ARG A 217 15.32 10.46 -1.21
C ARG A 217 14.93 11.47 -0.14
N GLU A 218 13.97 12.34 -0.42
CA GLU A 218 13.44 13.30 0.56
C GLU A 218 12.72 12.57 1.70
N LEU A 219 11.90 11.56 1.39
CA LEU A 219 11.24 10.72 2.39
C LEU A 219 12.23 10.01 3.32
N LEU A 220 13.32 9.46 2.77
CA LEU A 220 14.37 8.80 3.55
C LEU A 220 15.08 9.77 4.51
N ARG A 221 15.31 11.02 4.08
CA ARG A 221 15.85 12.08 4.95
C ARG A 221 14.86 12.45 6.06
N ASP A 222 13.58 12.56 5.74
CA ASP A 222 12.52 12.82 6.71
C ASP A 222 12.45 11.67 7.73
N LEU A 223 12.59 10.42 7.28
CA LEU A 223 12.68 9.24 8.15
C LEU A 223 13.90 9.28 9.07
N SER A 224 15.09 9.65 8.57
CA SER A 224 16.29 9.76 9.42
C SER A 224 16.09 10.76 10.55
N ARG A 225 15.52 11.93 10.23
CA ARG A 225 15.24 12.98 11.22
C ARG A 225 14.21 12.52 12.24
N PHE A 226 13.15 11.87 11.76
CA PHE A 226 12.10 11.33 12.61
C PHE A 226 12.64 10.29 13.60
N LEU A 227 13.39 9.29 13.11
CA LEU A 227 13.95 8.24 13.96
C LEU A 227 14.96 8.81 14.97
N LYS A 228 15.77 9.79 14.55
CA LYS A 228 16.70 10.47 15.45
C LYS A 228 15.96 11.18 16.58
N GLN A 229 14.90 11.92 16.25
CA GLN A 229 14.05 12.56 17.25
C GLN A 229 13.40 11.53 18.18
N CYS A 230 12.90 10.41 17.65
CA CYS A 230 12.34 9.34 18.48
C CYS A 230 13.38 8.73 19.44
N ASN A 231 14.63 8.57 19.00
CA ASN A 231 15.71 8.11 19.88
C ASN A 231 15.99 9.12 21.00
N GLU A 232 16.11 10.40 20.66
CA GLU A 232 16.33 11.51 21.61
C GLU A 232 15.19 11.60 22.63
N ASP A 233 13.95 11.40 22.19
CA ASP A 233 12.74 11.46 23.01
C ASP A 233 12.40 10.13 23.71
N SER A 234 13.22 9.08 23.50
CA SER A 234 12.98 7.72 24.03
C SER A 234 11.60 7.13 23.66
N VAL A 235 11.13 7.41 22.44
CA VAL A 235 9.86 6.90 21.91
C VAL A 235 10.04 5.49 21.37
N ARG A 236 9.24 4.55 21.87
CA ARG A 236 9.25 3.15 21.39
C ARG A 236 8.49 3.01 20.08
N HIS A 237 9.02 2.16 19.19
CA HIS A 237 8.37 1.83 17.93
C HIS A 237 7.57 0.52 18.04
N GLU A 238 6.42 0.48 17.36
CA GLU A 238 5.67 -0.77 17.17
C GLU A 238 6.54 -1.77 16.39
N GLU A 239 6.73 -2.97 16.94
CA GLU A 239 7.59 -4.02 16.38
C GLU A 239 7.27 -4.29 14.90
N ARG A 240 5.99 -4.51 14.57
CA ARG A 240 5.55 -4.80 13.19
C ARG A 240 5.92 -3.68 12.21
N SER A 241 5.77 -2.43 12.66
CA SER A 241 6.10 -1.26 11.85
C SER A 241 7.62 -1.12 11.66
N ALA A 242 8.40 -1.36 12.72
CA ALA A 242 9.86 -1.37 12.66
C ALA A 242 10.40 -2.49 11.75
N SER A 243 9.88 -3.70 11.87
CA SER A 243 10.20 -4.84 11.00
C SER A 243 9.96 -4.53 9.53
N THR A 244 8.80 -3.94 9.23
CA THR A 244 8.45 -3.55 7.84
C THR A 244 9.44 -2.52 7.29
N LEU A 245 9.82 -1.52 8.10
CA LEU A 245 10.81 -0.51 7.74
C LEU A 245 12.19 -1.13 7.47
N VAL A 246 12.72 -1.92 8.42
CA VAL A 246 14.05 -2.53 8.30
C VAL A 246 14.14 -3.45 7.10
N TYR A 247 13.12 -4.27 6.88
CA TYR A 247 13.07 -5.15 5.72
C TYR A 247 13.02 -4.37 4.39
N GLY A 248 12.17 -3.34 4.31
CA GLY A 248 12.08 -2.47 3.13
C GLY A 248 13.39 -1.72 2.84
N LEU A 249 14.07 -1.22 3.87
CA LEU A 249 15.38 -0.57 3.74
C LEU A 249 16.47 -1.54 3.29
N ALA A 250 16.50 -2.75 3.86
CA ALA A 250 17.48 -3.77 3.47
C ALA A 250 17.37 -4.09 1.98
N LEU A 251 16.16 -4.37 1.49
CA LEU A 251 15.91 -4.63 0.07
C LEU A 251 16.24 -3.42 -0.83
N LEU A 252 16.00 -2.20 -0.37
CA LEU A 252 16.36 -1.00 -1.11
C LEU A 252 17.90 -0.84 -1.17
N SER A 253 18.60 -1.11 -0.07
CA SER A 253 20.06 -1.00 0.02
C SER A 253 20.80 -1.97 -0.90
N GLU A 254 20.26 -3.18 -1.09
CA GLU A 254 20.81 -4.19 -2.00
C GLU A 254 20.77 -3.72 -3.46
N LYS A 255 19.79 -2.88 -3.80
CA LYS A 255 19.60 -2.37 -5.17
C LYS A 255 20.26 -1.03 -5.41
N ASP A 256 20.17 -0.15 -4.43
CA ASP A 256 20.54 1.25 -4.56
C ASP A 256 20.99 1.78 -3.20
N GLY A 257 22.12 1.24 -2.74
CA GLY A 257 22.76 1.62 -1.49
C GLY A 257 22.80 3.13 -1.34
N GLU A 258 23.34 3.86 -2.32
CA GLU A 258 23.47 5.32 -2.27
C GLU A 258 22.20 6.09 -1.91
N LEU A 259 21.02 5.57 -2.25
CA LEU A 259 19.75 6.21 -1.91
C LEU A 259 19.44 6.17 -0.41
N VAL A 260 19.80 5.08 0.28
CA VAL A 260 19.47 4.86 1.71
C VAL A 260 20.22 5.82 2.65
N GLY A 261 21.45 6.19 2.30
CA GLY A 261 22.33 6.99 3.14
C GLY A 261 22.94 6.20 4.31
N ALA A 262 24.13 6.59 4.76
CA ALA A 262 24.76 6.00 5.96
C ALA A 262 23.98 6.30 7.25
N MET A 263 23.29 7.45 7.31
CA MET A 263 22.60 7.91 8.52
C MET A 263 21.43 7.01 8.93
N LEU A 264 20.70 6.40 7.99
CA LEU A 264 19.52 5.59 8.32
C LEU A 264 19.87 4.32 9.10
N PRO A 265 20.82 3.47 8.64
CA PRO A 265 21.28 2.31 9.40
C PRO A 265 21.80 2.69 10.79
N ASP A 266 22.56 3.77 10.90
CA ASP A 266 23.15 4.21 12.18
C ASP A 266 22.08 4.59 13.21
N VAL A 267 21.10 5.41 12.82
CA VAL A 267 20.01 5.85 13.71
C VAL A 267 19.11 4.68 14.12
N LEU A 268 18.87 3.73 13.22
CA LEU A 268 18.11 2.51 13.56
C LEU A 268 18.88 1.61 14.53
N LEU A 269 20.19 1.43 14.35
CA LEU A 269 21.04 0.65 15.27
C LEU A 269 21.09 1.30 16.66
N GLU A 270 21.16 2.63 16.71
CA GLU A 270 21.05 3.38 17.96
C GLU A 270 19.70 3.09 18.65
N GLY A 271 18.58 3.14 17.93
CA GLY A 271 17.26 2.81 18.48
C GLY A 271 17.15 1.38 19.00
N VAL A 272 17.82 0.41 18.35
CA VAL A 272 17.93 -0.97 18.86
C VAL A 272 18.76 -1.03 20.15
N ASN A 273 19.91 -0.36 20.19
CA ASN A 273 20.78 -0.33 21.36
C ASN A 273 20.11 0.34 22.58
N LEU A 274 19.25 1.34 22.33
CA LEU A 274 18.43 2.01 23.34
C LEU A 274 17.22 1.14 23.78
N GLY A 275 16.97 0.01 23.13
CA GLY A 275 15.81 -0.84 23.41
C GLY A 275 14.48 -0.23 22.98
N LEU A 276 14.49 0.74 22.06
CA LEU A 276 13.31 1.42 21.51
C LEU A 276 12.75 0.70 20.29
N ILE A 277 13.60 -0.08 19.62
CA ILE A 277 13.27 -0.90 18.47
C ILE A 277 13.59 -2.36 18.81
N HIS A 278 12.60 -3.22 18.75
CA HIS A 278 12.78 -4.67 18.87
C HIS A 278 12.84 -5.27 17.47
N LEU A 279 13.95 -5.94 17.17
CA LEU A 279 14.19 -6.64 15.92
C LEU A 279 14.48 -8.11 16.20
N SER A 280 14.07 -8.98 15.29
CA SER A 280 14.57 -10.34 15.23
C SER A 280 16.07 -10.37 14.94
N HIS A 281 16.71 -11.51 15.22
CA HIS A 281 18.14 -11.70 14.93
C HIS A 281 18.46 -11.46 13.45
N GLU A 282 17.60 -11.92 12.55
CA GLU A 282 17.77 -11.76 11.09
C GLU A 282 17.68 -10.29 10.66
N GLU A 283 16.73 -9.53 11.19
CA GLU A 283 16.58 -8.10 10.92
C GLU A 283 17.76 -7.28 11.45
N HIS A 284 18.30 -7.66 12.61
CA HIS A 284 19.51 -7.05 13.16
C HIS A 284 20.73 -7.29 12.27
N LEU A 285 20.88 -8.51 11.73
CA LEU A 285 21.94 -8.83 10.78
C LEU A 285 21.81 -8.06 9.47
N ARG A 286 20.59 -7.94 8.93
CA ARG A 286 20.33 -7.11 7.74
C ARG A 286 20.73 -5.66 7.98
N LEU A 287 20.36 -5.11 9.13
CA LEU A 287 20.66 -3.73 9.48
C LEU A 287 22.18 -3.47 9.59
N ARG A 288 22.93 -4.40 10.20
CA ARG A 288 24.41 -4.33 10.19
C ARG A 288 25.00 -4.46 8.80
N GLY A 289 24.48 -5.37 7.99
CA GLY A 289 24.89 -5.54 6.59
C GLY A 289 24.73 -4.26 5.76
N MET A 290 23.66 -3.49 5.99
CA MET A 290 23.49 -2.18 5.34
C MET A 290 24.59 -1.18 5.71
N GLN A 291 25.00 -1.18 6.97
CA GLN A 291 26.06 -0.29 7.46
C GLN A 291 27.44 -0.70 6.92
N GLU A 292 27.73 -2.00 6.88
CA GLU A 292 29.00 -2.55 6.41
C GLU A 292 29.19 -2.40 4.90
N ASN A 293 28.13 -2.63 4.13
CA ASN A 293 28.16 -2.60 2.67
C ASN A 293 27.86 -1.22 2.07
N TRP A 294 27.85 -0.16 2.89
CA TRP A 294 27.58 1.19 2.43
C TRP A 294 28.63 1.65 1.39
N PRO A 295 28.24 2.04 0.16
CA PRO A 295 29.19 2.42 -0.90
C PRO A 295 30.15 3.57 -0.52
N GLY A 296 29.67 4.51 0.30
CA GLY A 296 30.49 5.63 0.79
C GLY A 296 31.53 5.24 1.85
N ARG A 297 31.39 4.08 2.52
CA ARG A 297 32.27 3.67 3.62
C ARG A 297 33.64 3.22 3.10
N ALA A 298 33.68 2.58 1.93
CA ALA A 298 34.93 2.28 1.24
C ALA A 298 35.69 3.56 0.82
N GLY A 299 34.96 4.61 0.42
CA GLY A 299 35.52 5.92 0.09
C GLY A 299 36.00 6.72 1.31
N GLU A 300 35.29 6.64 2.44
CA GLU A 300 35.68 7.26 3.70
C GLU A 300 36.88 6.55 4.36
N LEU A 301 36.93 5.21 4.33
CA LEU A 301 38.11 4.44 4.76
C LEU A 301 39.33 4.73 3.89
N ALA A 302 39.15 4.85 2.57
CA ALA A 302 40.22 5.23 1.65
C ALA A 302 40.72 6.68 1.85
N ARG A 303 39.86 7.59 2.33
CA ARG A 303 40.25 8.97 2.70
C ARG A 303 40.87 9.04 4.10
N ALA A 304 40.40 8.24 5.06
CA ALA A 304 40.97 8.16 6.40
C ALA A 304 42.39 7.55 6.40
N CYS A 305 42.69 6.66 5.45
CA CYS A 305 44.04 6.12 5.22
C CYS A 305 44.98 7.09 4.47
N ARG A 306 44.50 8.25 4.00
CA ARG A 306 45.34 9.33 3.44
C ARG A 306 45.58 10.39 4.52
N VAL A 307 46.37 10.03 5.52
CA VAL A 307 47.07 11.02 6.36
C VAL A 307 48.10 11.71 5.45
N PRO A 308 48.20 13.05 5.40
CA PRO A 308 49.23 13.70 4.62
C PRO A 308 50.59 13.42 5.26
N LEU A 309 51.41 12.61 4.57
CA LEU A 309 52.86 12.58 4.76
C LEU A 309 53.42 13.89 4.20
N ASP A 310 53.25 14.99 4.92
CA ASP A 310 53.94 16.25 4.64
C ASP A 310 53.90 17.13 5.91
N GLN A 311 54.65 16.72 6.94
CA GLN A 311 55.32 17.61 7.89
C GLN A 311 56.53 16.89 8.47
N GLU A 312 57.67 16.98 7.78
CA GLU A 312 59.02 17.14 8.34
C GLU A 312 59.97 17.69 7.28
#